data_AF-A0A3M1NX07-F1
#
_entry.id   AF-A0A3M1NX07-F1
#
_cell.length_a   1.000
_cell.length_b   1.000
_cell.length_c   1.000
_cell.angle_alpha   90.00
_cell.angle_beta   90.00
_cell.angle_gamma   90.00
#
_symmetry.space_group_name_H-M   'P 1'
#
loop_
_entity.id
_entity.type
_entity.pdbx_description
1 polymer ?
#
loop_
_entity_poly.entity_id
_entity_poly.type
_entity_poly.pdbx_seq_one_letter_code
_entity_poly.pdbx_strand_id
1 'polypeptide(L)'
;MFRPLIPYMRWELVPEEPNDYSAHFLRGAIAARYRDWWVFHQHFGKQNIYRHPLVQYKCIDGILMVVGLSMGAELLEALEPPNELILNGILVKFREVRKVV
;
A
#
# COMPACT_ATOMS: atom_id res chain seq x y z
N MET A 1 26.38 -6.28 -6.31
CA MET A 1 24.96 -6.42 -5.91
C MET A 1 24.70 -5.41 -4.80
N PHE A 2 23.90 -4.37 -5.05
CA PHE A 2 23.58 -3.36 -4.04
C PHE A 2 22.54 -3.95 -3.08
N ARG A 3 22.85 -4.01 -1.79
CA ARG A 3 21.90 -4.40 -0.75
C ARG A 3 21.43 -3.11 -0.09
N PRO A 4 20.13 -2.76 -0.15
CA PRO A 4 19.67 -1.51 0.42
C PRO A 4 19.94 -1.51 1.92
N LEU A 5 20.39 -0.36 2.45
CA LEU A 5 20.68 -0.21 3.88
C LEU A 5 19.41 -0.41 4.74
N ILE A 6 18.25 -0.06 4.18
CA ILE A 6 16.94 -0.28 4.79
C ILE A 6 16.18 -1.26 3.89
N PRO A 7 15.75 -2.42 4.41
CA PRO A 7 14.89 -3.33 3.66
C PRO A 7 13.65 -2.60 3.18
N TYR A 8 13.29 -2.81 1.92
CA TYR A 8 12.05 -2.27 1.36
C TYR A 8 11.37 -3.31 0.48
N MET A 9 10.07 -3.13 0.33
CA MET A 9 9.26 -3.92 -0.58
C MET A 9 8.12 -3.05 -1.07
N ARG A 10 7.67 -3.27 -2.30
CA ARG A 10 6.45 -2.63 -2.80
C ARG A 10 5.53 -3.60 -3.49
N TRP A 11 4.24 -3.39 -3.29
CA TRP A 11 3.21 -3.92 -4.17
C TRP A 11 3.00 -2.94 -5.30
N GLU A 12 2.94 -3.44 -6.53
CA GLU A 12 2.45 -2.70 -7.68
C GLU A 12 1.13 -3.32 -8.13
N LEU A 13 0.09 -2.51 -8.16
CA LEU A 13 -1.28 -2.88 -8.48
C LEU A 13 -1.65 -2.13 -9.77
N VAL A 14 -1.67 -2.83 -10.89
CA VAL A 14 -1.97 -2.26 -12.20
C VAL A 14 -3.47 -2.41 -12.46
N PRO A 15 -4.24 -1.31 -12.48
CA PRO A 15 -5.69 -1.38 -12.71
C PRO A 15 -6.01 -1.94 -14.11
N GLU A 16 -7.11 -2.68 -14.21
CA GLU A 16 -7.67 -3.11 -15.50
C GLU A 16 -8.00 -1.89 -16.38
N GLU A 17 -8.73 -0.94 -15.79
CA GLU A 17 -9.23 0.27 -16.45
C GLU A 17 -8.40 1.50 -16.05
N PRO A 18 -8.06 2.39 -17.00
CA PRO A 18 -7.42 3.66 -16.67
C PRO A 18 -8.39 4.61 -15.95
N ASN A 19 -7.91 5.29 -14.91
CA ASN A 19 -8.66 6.32 -14.19
C ASN A 19 -7.70 7.28 -13.48
N ASP A 20 -8.20 8.42 -13.00
CA ASP A 20 -7.46 9.33 -12.12
C ASP A 20 -7.46 8.78 -10.67
N TYR A 21 -6.76 7.66 -10.49
CA TYR A 21 -6.61 7.05 -9.18
C TYR A 21 -5.68 7.88 -8.31
N SER A 22 -6.08 8.07 -7.05
CA SER A 22 -5.28 8.81 -6.09
C SER A 22 -4.77 7.93 -4.96
N ALA A 23 -3.54 8.19 -4.52
CA ALA A 23 -2.89 7.47 -3.43
C ALA A 23 -3.68 7.54 -2.10
N HIS A 24 -4.48 8.59 -1.88
CA HIS A 24 -5.29 8.70 -0.67
C HIS A 24 -6.45 7.70 -0.64
N PHE A 25 -7.05 7.35 -1.78
CA PHE A 25 -8.06 6.30 -1.87
C PHE A 25 -7.45 4.93 -1.62
N LEU A 26 -6.25 4.67 -2.16
CA LEU A 26 -5.50 3.44 -1.88
C LEU A 26 -5.18 3.31 -0.38
N ARG A 27 -4.68 4.40 0.24
CA ARG A 27 -4.45 4.45 1.69
C ARG A 27 -5.71 4.08 2.46
N GLY A 28 -6.84 4.70 2.11
CA GLY A 28 -8.12 4.44 2.78
C GLY A 28 -8.56 2.98 2.65
N ALA A 29 -8.47 2.41 1.45
CA ALA A 29 -8.86 1.02 1.20
C ALA A 29 -7.98 0.02 1.96
N ILE A 30 -6.66 0.20 1.95
CA ILE A 30 -5.73 -0.67 2.66
C ILE A 30 -5.88 -0.51 4.19
N ALA A 31 -6.00 0.72 4.69
CA ALA A 31 -6.27 0.99 6.10
C ALA A 31 -7.57 0.33 6.58
N ALA A 32 -8.62 0.37 5.75
CA ALA A 32 -9.90 -0.26 6.06
C ALA A 32 -9.84 -1.79 6.05
N ARG A 33 -8.90 -2.39 5.31
CA ARG A 33 -8.65 -3.84 5.26
C ARG A 33 -7.85 -4.32 6.47
N TYR A 34 -6.88 -3.53 6.92
CA TYR A 34 -5.98 -3.84 8.04
C TYR A 34 -6.17 -2.88 9.22
N ARG A 35 -7.40 -2.74 9.70
CA ARG A 35 -7.78 -1.74 10.73
C ARG A 35 -7.13 -1.94 12.09
N ASP A 36 -6.74 -3.17 12.41
CA ASP A 36 -6.09 -3.47 13.69
C ASP A 36 -4.57 -3.27 13.62
N TRP A 37 -4.03 -2.99 12.43
CA TRP A 37 -2.60 -2.96 12.17
C TRP A 37 -2.15 -1.51 11.93
N TRP A 38 -1.78 -0.83 13.02
CA TRP A 38 -1.41 0.59 13.05
C TRP A 38 -0.41 1.02 11.97
N VAL A 39 0.47 0.11 11.53
CA VAL A 39 1.49 0.42 10.52
C VAL A 39 0.87 0.91 9.20
N PHE A 40 -0.32 0.41 8.86
CA PHE A 40 -1.04 0.73 7.62
C PHE A 40 -1.82 2.04 7.70
N HIS A 41 -2.16 2.53 8.90
CA HIS A 41 -3.06 3.67 9.08
C HIS A 41 -2.54 4.79 10.00
N GLN A 42 -1.40 4.61 10.66
CA GLN A 42 -0.66 5.63 11.42
C GLN A 42 -1.41 6.24 12.62
N HIS A 43 -2.29 5.48 13.27
CA HIS A 43 -2.94 5.88 14.51
C HIS A 43 -3.20 4.68 15.43
N PHE A 44 -3.38 4.95 16.72
CA PHE A 44 -3.87 4.00 17.72
C PHE A 44 -5.15 4.57 18.35
N GLY A 45 -6.30 3.96 18.05
CA GLY A 45 -7.59 4.52 18.43
C GLY A 45 -7.74 5.95 17.89
N LYS A 46 -7.85 6.93 18.80
CA LYS A 46 -7.95 8.37 18.47
C LYS A 46 -6.61 9.13 18.40
N GLN A 47 -5.48 8.47 18.69
CA GLN A 47 -4.17 9.11 18.78
C GLN A 47 -3.37 8.90 17.50
N ASN A 48 -2.87 9.99 16.92
CA ASN A 48 -1.99 9.93 15.74
C ASN A 48 -0.56 9.53 16.13
N ILE A 49 0.12 8.79 15.26
CA ILE A 49 1.53 8.43 15.42
C ILE A 49 2.39 9.48 14.70
N TYR A 50 3.19 10.24 15.45
CA TYR A 50 4.11 11.25 14.91
C TYR A 50 5.48 10.65 14.60
N ARG A 51 5.53 9.71 13.66
CA ARG A 51 6.76 9.06 13.19
C ARG A 51 6.75 8.93 11.67
N HIS A 52 7.91 8.69 11.08
CA HIS A 52 7.98 8.41 9.64
C HIS A 52 7.17 7.14 9.31
N PRO A 53 6.26 7.18 8.33
CA PRO A 53 5.45 6.02 7.98
C PRO A 53 6.28 4.88 7.40
N LEU A 54 6.16 3.70 8.02
CA LEU A 54 6.80 2.47 7.55
C LEU A 54 6.04 1.82 6.38
N VAL A 55 4.78 2.21 6.17
CA VAL A 55 4.01 1.90 4.97
C VAL A 55 3.53 3.20 4.34
N GLN A 56 3.78 3.37 3.05
CA GLN A 56 3.47 4.54 2.25
C GLN A 56 2.63 4.14 1.04
N TYR A 57 1.85 5.08 0.53
CA TYR A 57 0.96 4.88 -0.60
C TYR A 57 1.33 5.86 -1.70
N LYS A 58 1.41 5.38 -2.93
CA LYS A 58 1.75 6.21 -4.10
C LYS A 58 0.86 5.83 -5.29
N CYS A 59 0.65 6.78 -6.18
CA CYS A 59 0.12 6.56 -7.51
C CYS A 59 1.11 7.22 -8.46
N ILE A 60 1.78 6.45 -9.31
CA ILE A 60 2.82 6.92 -10.23
C ILE A 60 2.48 6.33 -11.59
N ASP A 61 2.30 7.19 -12.60
CA ASP A 61 1.93 6.78 -13.97
C ASP A 61 0.71 5.86 -14.04
N GLY A 62 -0.29 6.11 -13.18
CA GLY A 62 -1.51 5.29 -13.08
C GLY A 62 -1.34 3.95 -12.36
N ILE A 63 -0.13 3.62 -11.91
CA ILE A 63 0.16 2.41 -11.13
C ILE A 63 0.02 2.73 -9.64
N LEU A 64 -0.84 1.97 -8.97
CA LEU A 64 -1.06 2.08 -7.53
C LEU A 64 0.01 1.27 -6.80
N MET A 65 0.65 1.89 -5.79
CA MET A 65 1.75 1.29 -5.07
C MET A 65 1.56 1.38 -3.55
N VAL A 66 1.83 0.26 -2.88
CA VAL A 66 1.98 0.18 -1.41
C VAL A 66 3.45 -0.11 -1.15
N VAL A 67 4.15 0.80 -0.46
CA VAL A 67 5.59 0.73 -0.23
C VAL A 67 5.86 0.54 1.25
N GLY A 68 6.54 -0.53 1.61
CA GLY A 68 6.96 -0.88 2.96
C GLY A 68 8.45 -0.64 3.17
N LEU A 69 8.82 -0.12 4.33
CA LEU A 69 10.19 0.08 4.79
C LEU A 69 10.41 -0.66 6.12
N SER A 70 11.57 -1.31 6.30
CA SER A 70 11.91 -2.08 7.50
C SER A 70 10.78 -3.06 7.85
N MET A 71 10.18 -2.98 9.05
CA MET A 71 9.03 -3.81 9.45
C MET A 71 7.84 -3.71 8.49
N GLY A 72 7.64 -2.56 7.84
CA GLY A 72 6.63 -2.43 6.79
C GLY A 72 6.94 -3.29 5.57
N ALA A 73 8.20 -3.44 5.21
CA ALA A 73 8.63 -4.31 4.12
C ALA A 73 8.37 -5.79 4.45
N GLU A 74 8.74 -6.22 5.65
CA GLU A 74 8.50 -7.58 6.14
C GLU A 74 7.00 -7.93 6.13
N LEU A 75 6.15 -6.98 6.51
CA LEU A 75 4.70 -7.16 6.46
C LEU A 75 4.16 -7.27 5.04
N LEU A 76 4.64 -6.45 4.10
CA LEU A 76 4.23 -6.54 2.70
C LEU A 76 4.73 -7.82 2.02
N GLU A 77 5.86 -8.36 2.47
CA GLU A 77 6.39 -9.64 2.00
C GLU A 77 5.48 -10.80 2.43
N ALA A 78 5.12 -10.82 3.72
CA ALA A 78 4.31 -11.88 4.33
C ALA A 78 2.83 -11.85 3.92
N LEU A 79 2.32 -10.71 3.45
CA LEU A 79 0.93 -10.54 3.04
C LEU A 79 0.76 -10.71 1.52
N GLU A 80 -0.40 -11.22 1.11
CA GLU A 80 -0.78 -11.23 -0.30
C GLU A 80 -1.44 -9.91 -0.72
N PRO A 81 -0.99 -9.28 -1.82
CA PRO A 81 -1.64 -8.08 -2.31
C PRO A 81 -3.03 -8.41 -2.84
N PRO A 82 -3.98 -7.46 -2.73
CA PRO A 82 -5.34 -7.68 -3.19
C PRO A 82 -5.40 -7.68 -4.73
N ASN A 83 -6.21 -8.57 -5.31
CA ASN A 83 -6.54 -8.56 -6.74
C ASN A 83 -7.64 -7.53 -7.09
N GLU A 84 -8.35 -7.02 -6.09
CA GLU A 84 -9.35 -5.97 -6.24
C GLU A 84 -9.48 -5.13 -4.96
N LEU A 85 -9.85 -3.87 -5.12
CA LEU A 85 -10.10 -2.92 -4.04
C LEU A 85 -11.27 -1.99 -4.38
N ILE A 86 -12.01 -1.56 -3.35
CA ILE A 86 -12.95 -0.46 -3.49
C ILE A 86 -12.19 0.85 -3.31
N LEU A 87 -12.05 1.62 -4.39
CA LEU A 87 -11.39 2.93 -4.40
C LEU A 87 -12.44 4.00 -4.71
N ASN A 88 -12.63 4.96 -3.81
CA ASN A 88 -13.65 6.01 -3.94
C ASN A 88 -15.07 5.47 -4.23
N GLY A 89 -15.45 4.34 -3.63
CA GLY A 89 -16.74 3.70 -3.85
C GLY A 89 -16.87 2.88 -5.13
N ILE A 90 -15.82 2.82 -5.96
CA ILE A 90 -15.79 2.03 -7.20
C ILE A 90 -14.97 0.76 -6.96
N LEU A 91 -15.49 -0.39 -7.37
CA LEU A 91 -14.72 -1.64 -7.40
C LEU A 91 -13.68 -1.56 -8.53
N VAL A 92 -12.41 -1.66 -8.16
CA VAL A 92 -11.27 -1.65 -9.07
C VAL A 92 -10.60 -3.00 -9.02
N LYS A 93 -10.50 -3.66 -10.17
CA LYS A 93 -9.75 -4.90 -10.35
C LYS A 93 -8.37 -4.60 -10.92
N PHE A 94 -7.41 -5.43 -10.56
CA PHE A 94 -6.03 -5.31 -11.04
C PHE A 94 -5.73 -6.40 -12.05
N ARG A 95 -5.39 -6.00 -13.28
CA ARG A 95 -4.96 -6.94 -14.33
C ARG A 95 -3.60 -7.56 -14.02
N GLU A 96 -2.80 -6.86 -13.20
CA GLU A 96 -1.49 -7.31 -12.79
C GLU A 96 -1.19 -6.86 -11.36
N VAL A 97 -0.63 -7.78 -10.58
CA VAL A 97 -0.22 -7.56 -9.20
C VAL A 97 1.20 -8.08 -9.06
N ARG A 98 2.12 -7.23 -8.60
CA ARG A 98 3.54 -7.59 -8.42
C ARG A 98 4.03 -7.26 -7.03
N LYS A 99 4.85 -8.16 -6.49
CA LYS A 99 5.73 -7.94 -5.33
C LYS A 99 7.11 -7.58 -5.87
N VAL A 100 7.60 -6.38 -5.55
CA VAL A 100 8.88 -5.85 -6.07
C VAL A 100 9.78 -5.46 -4.90
N VAL A 101 11.06 -5.83 -4.99
CA VAL A 101 12.14 -5.49 -4.07
C VAL A 101 13.20 -4.70 -4.83
#